data_AF-A0A382SHX5-F1
#
_entry.id   AF-A0A382SHX5-F1
#
_cell.length_a   1.000
_cell.length_b   1.000
_cell.length_c   1.000
_cell.angle_alpha   90.00
_cell.angle_beta   90.00
_cell.angle_gamma   90.00
#
_symmetry.space_group_name_H-M   'P 1'
#
loop_
_entity.id
_entity.type
_entity.pdbx_description
1 polymer ?
#
loop_
_entity_poly.entity_id
_entity_poly.type
_entity_poly.pdbx_seq_one_letter_code
_entity_poly.pdbx_strand_id
1 'polypeptide(L)'
;WGKVDLLARQQTDLFSGRRDEDEWIFRNRLGAVVEGQLRERVGFRVSFEQTREEGIERKYVIRSDVFEPRREAVQLKGGVADYHEATAAISFGLGDLVDVVAGKGQVMWGPAPEDNLGLSANTPSYDMVLLRSRLGVVRFEHLAARLRPCPDRPDAPTCRGLADEESSYIVNGMTRGLEREKYLAGHRLEASPTRWIDIGFQEVVVYGDRGPELAYLNPFMFFWAAQSYLGDKDNVMMTLDVDVRPHHGWQVYAAYTIDDLKKLKIFSDDFANKFSFQLGALWTNPLGWAQTDVRAEYVRVEPWIYTHKFP
;
A
#
# COMPACT_ATOMS: atom_id res chain seq x y z
N TRP A 1 23.24 6.02 16.96
CA TRP A 1 22.40 5.76 18.15
C TRP A 1 21.49 4.59 17.85
N GLY A 2 20.85 3.99 18.85
CA GLY A 2 19.89 2.90 18.63
C GLY A 2 18.79 2.94 19.69
N LYS A 3 17.61 2.47 19.31
CA LYS A 3 16.39 2.44 20.11
C LYS A 3 15.73 1.08 19.94
N VAL A 4 15.14 0.58 21.02
CA VAL A 4 14.32 -0.62 21.02
C VAL A 4 12.98 -0.25 21.67
N ASP A 5 11.89 -0.47 20.94
CA ASP A 5 10.53 -0.34 21.42
C ASP A 5 9.89 -1.71 21.49
N LEU A 6 9.33 -2.05 22.66
CA LEU A 6 8.46 -3.23 22.80
C LEU A 6 7.03 -2.81 22.48
N LEU A 7 6.35 -3.58 21.64
CA LEU A 7 4.99 -3.32 21.22
C LEU A 7 4.04 -4.32 21.88
N ALA A 8 3.04 -3.79 22.57
CA ALA A 8 1.88 -4.55 23.02
C ALA A 8 0.63 -3.72 22.77
N ARG A 9 -0.32 -4.27 22.01
CA ARG A 9 -1.59 -3.58 21.70
C ARG A 9 -2.74 -4.55 21.78
N GLN A 10 -3.80 -4.13 22.45
CA GLN A 10 -5.11 -4.77 22.39
C GLN A 10 -6.08 -3.84 21.69
N GLN A 11 -6.89 -4.39 20.79
CA GLN A 11 -7.95 -3.69 20.09
C GLN A 11 -9.21 -4.55 20.11
N THR A 12 -10.35 -3.89 20.34
CA THR A 12 -11.66 -4.53 20.33
C THR A 12 -12.55 -3.74 19.40
N ASP A 13 -13.16 -4.42 18.44
CA ASP A 13 -14.06 -3.83 17.47
C ASP A 13 -15.42 -4.52 17.57
N LEU A 14 -16.49 -3.73 17.56
CA LEU A 14 -17.87 -4.21 17.46
C LEU A 14 -18.35 -3.92 16.04
N PHE A 15 -18.62 -4.96 15.29
CA PHE A 15 -19.22 -4.87 13.97
C PHE A 15 -20.73 -5.10 14.07
N SER A 16 -21.50 -4.27 13.38
CA SER A 16 -22.96 -4.36 13.29
C SER A 16 -23.35 -3.94 11.88
N GLY A 17 -24.03 -4.79 11.09
CA GLY A 17 -24.48 -4.36 9.76
C GLY A 17 -24.83 -5.46 8.76
N ARG A 18 -24.90 -5.06 7.48
CA ARG A 18 -25.54 -5.83 6.39
C ARG A 18 -24.76 -7.08 5.94
N ARG A 19 -23.51 -7.24 6.35
CA ARG A 19 -22.61 -8.31 5.92
C ARG A 19 -22.51 -9.45 6.95
N ASP A 20 -22.68 -9.14 8.23
CA ASP A 20 -22.45 -10.05 9.36
C ASP A 20 -23.40 -9.72 10.53
N GLU A 21 -23.73 -10.70 11.36
CA GLU A 21 -24.44 -10.48 12.63
C GLU A 21 -23.57 -9.63 13.59
N ASP A 22 -24.20 -9.02 14.60
CA ASP A 22 -23.49 -8.19 15.57
C ASP A 22 -22.39 -9.01 16.26
N GLU A 23 -21.12 -8.70 15.98
CA GLU A 23 -20.01 -9.50 16.45
C GLU A 23 -18.88 -8.67 17.05
N TRP A 24 -18.25 -9.25 18.07
CA TRP A 24 -17.06 -8.71 18.69
C TRP A 24 -15.82 -9.39 18.13
N ILE A 25 -14.86 -8.58 17.69
CA ILE A 25 -13.56 -9.02 17.22
C ILE A 25 -12.49 -8.46 18.15
N PHE A 26 -11.65 -9.34 18.69
CA PHE A 26 -10.53 -9.00 19.55
C PHE A 26 -9.23 -9.21 18.78
N ARG A 27 -8.37 -8.18 18.78
CA ARG A 27 -7.03 -8.22 18.17
C ARG A 27 -5.97 -7.94 19.22
N ASN A 28 -5.12 -8.93 19.48
CA ASN A 28 -3.97 -8.81 20.36
C ASN A 28 -2.68 -8.84 19.53
N ARG A 29 -1.85 -7.83 19.68
CA ARG A 29 -0.58 -7.66 18.96
C ARG A 29 0.58 -7.60 19.94
N LEU A 30 1.62 -8.37 19.67
CA LEU A 30 2.86 -8.38 20.43
C LEU A 30 4.05 -8.33 19.46
N GLY A 31 5.00 -7.46 19.72
CA GLY A 31 6.10 -7.25 18.80
C GLY A 31 7.22 -6.41 19.39
N ALA A 32 8.17 -6.08 18.53
CA ALA A 32 9.23 -5.14 18.84
C ALA A 32 9.66 -4.40 17.58
N VAL A 33 10.15 -3.18 17.78
CA VAL A 33 10.83 -2.37 16.77
C VAL A 33 12.23 -2.07 17.26
N VAL A 34 13.22 -2.34 16.42
CA VAL A 34 14.60 -1.94 16.64
C VAL A 34 14.97 -0.98 15.52
N GLU A 35 15.36 0.23 15.88
CA GLU A 35 15.77 1.24 14.92
C GLU A 35 17.02 1.96 15.39
N GLY A 36 17.76 2.51 14.46
CA GLY A 36 18.97 3.23 14.81
C GLY A 36 19.70 3.77 13.61
N GLN A 37 20.83 4.39 13.92
CA GLN A 37 21.71 5.01 12.97
C GLN A 37 23.15 4.58 13.27
N LEU A 38 23.78 3.99 12.26
CA LEU A 38 25.19 3.65 12.21
C LEU A 38 25.94 4.81 11.54
N ARG A 39 26.80 5.48 12.30
CA ARG A 39 27.46 6.74 11.89
C ARG A 39 26.39 7.79 11.52
N GLU A 40 26.74 8.75 10.65
CA GLU A 40 25.85 9.83 10.23
C GLU A 40 25.07 9.51 8.94
N ARG A 41 25.34 8.37 8.29
CA ARG A 41 24.85 8.11 6.91
C ARG A 41 24.01 6.87 6.74
N VAL A 42 23.99 5.94 7.70
CA VAL A 42 23.29 4.66 7.54
C VAL A 42 22.24 4.51 8.63
N GLY A 43 20.97 4.55 8.27
CA GLY A 43 19.85 4.24 9.14
C GLY A 43 19.40 2.79 8.97
N PHE A 44 18.81 2.21 10.00
CA PHE A 44 18.13 0.92 9.89
C PHE A 44 16.88 0.89 10.76
N ARG A 45 15.90 0.09 10.33
CA ARG A 45 14.69 -0.20 11.09
C ARG A 45 14.28 -1.64 10.83
N VAL A 46 14.07 -2.39 11.91
CA VAL A 46 13.58 -3.77 11.89
C VAL A 46 12.38 -3.83 12.81
N SER A 47 11.28 -4.41 12.35
CA SER A 47 10.10 -4.67 13.17
C SER A 47 9.61 -6.09 12.99
N PHE A 48 9.08 -6.64 14.06
CA PHE A 48 8.31 -7.88 14.02
C PHE A 48 7.08 -7.70 14.90
N GLU A 49 5.93 -8.11 14.39
CA GLU A 49 4.68 -8.13 15.15
C GLU A 49 3.95 -9.44 14.88
N GLN A 50 3.55 -10.12 15.94
CA GLN A 50 2.63 -11.25 15.93
C GLN A 50 1.26 -10.74 16.36
N THR A 51 0.25 -11.02 15.55
CA THR A 51 -1.14 -10.69 15.82
C THR A 51 -1.99 -11.94 15.93
N ARG A 52 -2.90 -11.93 16.90
CA ARG A 52 -4.01 -12.86 17.02
C ARG A 52 -5.32 -12.10 16.91
N GLU A 53 -6.16 -12.50 15.97
CA GLU A 53 -7.54 -12.04 15.84
C GLU A 53 -8.50 -13.16 16.26
N GLU A 54 -9.46 -12.85 17.10
CA GLU A 54 -10.44 -13.79 17.65
C GLU A 54 -11.83 -13.18 17.55
N GLY A 55 -12.77 -13.91 16.95
CA GLY A 55 -14.18 -13.51 16.93
C GLY A 55 -14.99 -14.42 17.83
N ILE A 56 -15.93 -13.86 18.59
CA ILE A 56 -16.75 -14.64 19.55
C ILE A 56 -17.56 -15.73 18.83
N GLU A 57 -18.21 -15.35 17.73
CA GLU A 57 -19.11 -16.22 16.97
C GLU A 57 -18.54 -16.58 15.60
N ARG A 58 -17.45 -15.92 15.20
CA ARG A 58 -16.83 -16.09 13.90
C ARG A 58 -16.09 -17.41 13.79
N LYS A 59 -16.18 -18.03 12.62
CA LYS A 59 -15.30 -19.12 12.21
C LYS A 59 -14.56 -18.70 10.95
N TYR A 60 -13.27 -18.47 11.08
CA TYR A 60 -12.41 -18.13 9.95
C TYR A 60 -12.16 -19.36 9.07
N VAL A 61 -12.63 -19.30 7.83
CA VAL A 61 -12.48 -20.37 6.84
C VAL A 61 -11.61 -19.92 5.67
N ILE A 62 -11.73 -18.65 5.29
CA ILE A 62 -10.92 -18.02 4.24
C ILE A 62 -10.25 -16.75 4.77
N ARG A 63 -9.14 -16.36 4.13
CA ARG A 63 -8.32 -15.22 4.56
C ARG A 63 -9.07 -13.88 4.55
N SER A 64 -10.12 -13.77 3.74
CA SER A 64 -10.98 -12.58 3.66
C SER A 64 -12.00 -12.48 4.79
N ASP A 65 -12.11 -13.50 5.66
CA ASP A 65 -12.98 -13.47 6.84
C ASP A 65 -12.38 -12.68 8.00
N VAL A 66 -11.05 -12.55 8.00
CA VAL A 66 -10.29 -11.79 8.98
C VAL A 66 -10.53 -10.30 8.70
N PHE A 67 -10.48 -9.41 9.69
CA PHE A 67 -10.79 -7.98 9.53
C PHE A 67 -9.58 -7.08 9.30
N GLU A 68 -8.43 -7.40 9.88
CA GLU A 68 -7.17 -6.65 9.68
C GLU A 68 -6.70 -6.55 8.21
N PRO A 69 -6.74 -5.42 7.54
CA PRO A 69 -6.58 -5.43 6.09
C PRO A 69 -5.12 -5.65 5.61
N ARG A 70 -4.11 -5.51 6.49
CA ARG A 70 -2.68 -5.82 6.21
C ARG A 70 -2.33 -7.27 6.54
N ARG A 71 -2.38 -8.16 5.55
CA ARG A 71 -2.14 -9.59 5.79
C ARG A 71 -1.07 -10.20 4.92
N GLU A 72 0.03 -10.59 5.53
CA GLU A 72 0.94 -11.55 4.93
C GLU A 72 0.31 -12.98 4.90
N ALA A 73 0.99 -13.96 5.49
CA ALA A 73 0.45 -15.29 5.67
C ALA A 73 -0.45 -15.31 6.91
N VAL A 74 -1.66 -15.83 6.76
CA VAL A 74 -2.58 -16.03 7.88
C VAL A 74 -2.74 -17.53 8.13
N GLN A 75 -2.81 -17.90 9.40
CA GLN A 75 -3.16 -19.24 9.84
C GLN A 75 -4.54 -19.21 10.50
N LEU A 76 -5.52 -19.83 9.86
CA LEU A 76 -6.90 -19.91 10.33
C LEU A 76 -7.09 -21.15 11.21
N LYS A 77 -7.66 -20.97 12.41
CA LYS A 77 -7.79 -22.00 13.46
C LYS A 77 -9.20 -21.95 14.09
N GLY A 78 -10.24 -22.07 13.26
CA GLY A 78 -11.62 -21.98 13.74
C GLY A 78 -11.96 -20.55 14.12
N GLY A 79 -12.20 -20.28 15.41
CA GLY A 79 -12.53 -18.93 15.91
C GLY A 79 -11.35 -17.97 16.04
N VAL A 80 -10.14 -18.39 15.63
CA VAL A 80 -8.91 -17.62 15.75
C VAL A 80 -8.18 -17.56 14.40
N ALA A 81 -7.59 -16.39 14.10
CA ALA A 81 -6.65 -16.18 13.01
C ALA A 81 -5.32 -15.62 13.56
N ASP A 82 -4.23 -16.34 13.34
CA ASP A 82 -2.88 -15.91 13.71
C ASP A 82 -2.12 -15.43 12.45
N TYR A 83 -1.45 -14.29 12.53
CA TYR A 83 -0.61 -13.76 11.45
C TYR A 83 0.53 -12.92 12.02
N HIS A 84 1.57 -12.71 11.23
CA HIS A 84 2.69 -11.84 11.61
C HIS A 84 3.09 -10.96 10.44
N GLU A 85 3.75 -9.86 10.78
CA GLU A 85 4.44 -9.00 9.84
C GLU A 85 5.88 -8.79 10.31
N ALA A 86 6.81 -8.86 9.36
CA ALA A 86 8.20 -8.51 9.57
C ALA A 86 8.61 -7.46 8.55
N THR A 87 9.12 -6.32 9.02
CA THR A 87 9.73 -5.31 8.15
C THR A 87 11.19 -5.13 8.52
N ALA A 88 12.03 -4.87 7.53
CA ALA A 88 13.45 -4.67 7.74
C ALA A 88 13.98 -3.82 6.60
N ALA A 89 14.45 -2.61 6.90
CA ALA A 89 14.99 -1.71 5.91
C ALA A 89 16.28 -1.06 6.40
N ILE A 90 17.18 -0.82 5.46
CA ILE A 90 18.36 0.03 5.61
C ILE A 90 18.14 1.29 4.78
N SER A 91 18.56 2.44 5.30
CA SER A 91 18.61 3.69 4.55
C SER A 91 20.01 4.23 4.51
N PHE A 92 20.42 4.81 3.38
CA PHE A 92 21.67 5.56 3.31
C PHE A 92 21.61 6.69 2.30
N GLY A 93 22.28 7.80 2.63
CA GLY A 93 22.40 8.95 1.75
C GLY A 93 23.44 8.73 0.66
N LEU A 94 23.07 9.01 -0.59
CA LEU A 94 23.93 9.08 -1.75
C LEU A 94 24.20 10.55 -2.10
N GLY A 95 25.26 11.10 -1.51
CA GLY A 95 25.51 12.54 -1.55
C GLY A 95 24.48 13.30 -0.71
N ASP A 96 24.19 14.55 -1.10
CA ASP A 96 23.32 15.44 -0.33
C ASP A 96 21.88 15.53 -0.88
N LEU A 97 21.61 14.86 -2.02
CA LEU A 97 20.37 15.04 -2.79
C LEU A 97 19.46 13.82 -2.82
N VAL A 98 20.01 12.62 -2.55
CA VAL A 98 19.30 11.35 -2.73
C VAL A 98 19.50 10.48 -1.50
N ASP A 99 18.41 10.02 -0.92
CA ASP A 99 18.38 8.95 0.05
C ASP A 99 17.90 7.66 -0.60
N VAL A 100 18.60 6.56 -0.35
CA VAL A 100 18.22 5.22 -0.80
C VAL A 100 17.70 4.44 0.39
N VAL A 101 16.52 3.85 0.27
CA VAL A 101 15.97 2.87 1.22
C VAL A 101 15.89 1.53 0.52
N ALA A 102 16.45 0.49 1.12
CA ALA A 102 16.40 -0.87 0.60
C ALA A 102 15.96 -1.84 1.70
N GLY A 103 15.07 -2.77 1.36
CA GLY A 103 14.59 -3.81 2.27
C GLY A 103 13.09 -4.04 2.13
N LYS A 104 12.46 -4.60 3.16
CA LYS A 104 11.04 -4.94 3.19
C LYS A 104 10.27 -3.94 4.03
N GLY A 105 9.23 -3.34 3.45
CA GLY A 105 8.41 -2.33 4.12
C GLY A 105 7.18 -1.95 3.31
N GLN A 106 6.69 -0.73 3.52
CA GLN A 106 5.54 -0.18 2.81
C GLN A 106 5.84 1.27 2.44
N VAL A 107 5.27 1.70 1.31
CA VAL A 107 5.22 3.08 0.84
C VAL A 107 3.76 3.43 0.62
N MET A 108 3.39 4.64 1.02
CA MET A 108 2.09 5.24 0.77
C MET A 108 2.32 6.61 0.16
N TRP A 109 1.52 6.95 -0.85
CA TRP A 109 1.61 8.22 -1.53
C TRP A 109 0.25 8.90 -1.63
N GLY A 110 0.19 10.12 -1.12
CA GLY A 110 -0.95 11.02 -1.21
C GLY A 110 -1.08 11.87 0.07
N PRO A 111 -2.06 12.79 0.07
CA PRO A 111 -2.19 13.81 1.12
C PRO A 111 -2.98 13.35 2.35
N ALA A 112 -3.75 12.27 2.24
CA ALA A 112 -4.64 11.82 3.29
C ALA A 112 -3.86 11.13 4.45
N PRO A 113 -4.23 11.38 5.72
CA PRO A 113 -3.46 10.86 6.85
C PRO A 113 -3.48 9.33 7.05
N GLU A 114 -4.55 8.64 6.66
CA GLU A 114 -4.69 7.18 6.92
C GLU A 114 -4.31 6.33 5.72
N ASP A 115 -4.87 6.64 4.55
CA ASP A 115 -4.67 5.84 3.37
C ASP A 115 -5.00 6.64 2.11
N ASN A 116 -4.41 6.25 0.97
CA ASN A 116 -4.46 7.03 -0.26
C ASN A 116 -4.73 6.14 -1.48
N LEU A 117 -5.47 6.66 -2.46
CA LEU A 117 -5.96 5.90 -3.62
C LEU A 117 -4.90 5.40 -4.60
N GLY A 118 -3.82 6.16 -4.79
CA GLY A 118 -2.81 5.85 -5.82
C GLY A 118 -1.80 4.78 -5.38
N LEU A 119 -1.25 4.93 -4.18
CA LEU A 119 -0.44 3.91 -3.53
C LEU A 119 -0.79 3.90 -2.03
N SER A 120 -1.44 2.83 -1.61
CA SER A 120 -2.00 2.64 -0.27
C SER A 120 -1.05 1.85 0.64
N ALA A 121 -1.14 2.06 1.97
CA ALA A 121 -0.47 1.20 2.96
C ALA A 121 -1.33 0.00 3.40
N ASN A 122 -2.38 -0.31 2.63
CA ASN A 122 -3.30 -1.41 2.91
C ASN A 122 -2.92 -2.72 2.20
N THR A 123 -1.69 -2.81 1.74
CA THR A 123 -1.09 -3.99 1.10
C THR A 123 -0.11 -4.65 2.07
N PRO A 124 0.12 -5.98 2.00
CA PRO A 124 1.20 -6.60 2.75
C PRO A 124 2.54 -5.92 2.43
N SER A 125 3.44 -5.81 3.42
CA SER A 125 4.75 -5.23 3.17
C SER A 125 5.53 -6.03 2.11
N TYR A 126 6.31 -5.32 1.31
CA TYR A 126 6.98 -5.82 0.11
C TYR A 126 8.47 -5.46 0.11
N ASP A 127 9.28 -6.27 -0.58
CA ASP A 127 10.68 -5.98 -0.82
C ASP A 127 10.80 -4.82 -1.81
N MET A 128 11.62 -3.83 -1.49
CA MET A 128 11.72 -2.59 -2.25
C MET A 128 13.12 -1.99 -2.25
N VAL A 129 13.36 -1.22 -3.31
CA VAL A 129 14.32 -0.12 -3.36
C VAL A 129 13.51 1.15 -3.61
N LEU A 130 13.70 2.14 -2.74
CA LEU A 130 13.05 3.44 -2.82
C LEU A 130 14.13 4.52 -2.84
N LEU A 131 14.10 5.34 -3.89
CA LEU A 131 14.90 6.55 -4.01
C LEU A 131 14.05 7.72 -3.56
N ARG A 132 14.60 8.56 -2.69
CA ARG A 132 13.97 9.82 -2.24
C ARG A 132 14.89 10.97 -2.54
N SER A 133 14.35 12.03 -3.11
CA SER A 133 15.09 13.25 -3.39
C SER A 133 14.26 14.48 -3.03
N ARG A 134 14.95 15.52 -2.56
CA ARG A 134 14.34 16.82 -2.27
C ARG A 134 15.21 17.94 -2.83
N LEU A 135 14.65 18.74 -3.74
CA LEU A 135 15.29 19.91 -4.31
C LEU A 135 14.39 21.14 -4.09
N GLY A 136 14.69 21.91 -3.04
CA GLY A 136 13.91 23.08 -2.66
C GLY A 136 12.46 22.73 -2.31
N VAL A 137 11.53 23.20 -3.14
CA VAL A 137 10.08 22.96 -3.01
C VAL A 137 9.62 21.67 -3.68
N VAL A 138 10.51 20.97 -4.40
CA VAL A 138 10.18 19.75 -5.13
C VAL A 138 10.67 18.54 -4.36
N ARG A 139 9.80 17.54 -4.21
CA ARG A 139 10.12 16.19 -3.72
C ARG A 139 9.90 15.20 -4.85
N PHE A 140 10.81 14.26 -4.97
CA PHE A 140 10.72 13.19 -5.94
C PHE A 140 10.99 11.84 -5.26
N GLU A 141 10.14 10.87 -5.50
CA GLU A 141 10.35 9.48 -5.06
C GLU A 141 10.26 8.54 -6.26
N HIS A 142 11.10 7.51 -6.28
CA HIS A 142 11.01 6.41 -7.25
C HIS A 142 11.12 5.07 -6.52
N LEU A 143 10.17 4.19 -6.80
CA LEU A 143 9.98 2.91 -6.14
C LEU A 143 10.16 1.79 -7.17
N ALA A 144 10.95 0.79 -6.82
CA ALA A 144 10.97 -0.52 -7.46
C ALA A 144 10.79 -1.59 -6.39
N ALA A 145 9.80 -2.46 -6.54
CA ALA A 145 9.40 -3.41 -5.52
C ALA A 145 8.94 -4.75 -6.11
N ARG A 146 9.07 -5.81 -5.30
CA ARG A 146 8.52 -7.13 -5.57
C ARG A 146 7.33 -7.35 -4.65
N LEU A 147 6.16 -7.57 -5.25
CA LEU A 147 4.95 -7.85 -4.51
C LEU A 147 4.86 -9.33 -4.16
N ARG A 148 4.15 -9.64 -3.09
CA ARG A 148 3.70 -11.00 -2.81
C ARG A 148 2.51 -11.32 -3.72
N PRO A 149 2.61 -12.33 -4.60
CA PRO A 149 1.48 -12.71 -5.45
C PRO A 149 0.29 -13.23 -4.63
N CYS A 150 -0.90 -13.18 -5.24
CA CYS A 150 -2.12 -13.80 -4.70
C CYS A 150 -1.86 -15.31 -4.56
N PRO A 151 -1.87 -15.89 -3.35
CA PRO A 151 -1.48 -17.28 -3.17
C PRO A 151 -2.60 -18.24 -3.60
N ASP A 152 -2.32 -19.18 -4.49
CA ASP A 152 -3.28 -20.22 -4.91
C ASP A 152 -3.41 -21.30 -3.83
N ARG A 153 -4.28 -21.05 -2.86
CA ARG A 153 -4.46 -21.90 -1.68
C ARG A 153 -5.94 -22.02 -1.31
N PRO A 154 -6.34 -23.09 -0.59
CA PRO A 154 -7.73 -23.29 -0.17
C PRO A 154 -8.32 -22.14 0.67
N ASP A 155 -7.49 -21.44 1.45
CA ASP A 155 -7.88 -20.26 2.25
C ASP A 155 -8.02 -18.97 1.41
N ALA A 156 -7.73 -19.02 0.12
CA ALA A 156 -7.72 -17.88 -0.80
C ALA A 156 -8.52 -18.18 -2.09
N PRO A 157 -9.84 -18.44 -2.02
CA PRO A 157 -10.61 -18.91 -3.17
C PRO A 157 -10.61 -17.92 -4.35
N THR A 158 -10.41 -16.63 -4.10
CA THR A 158 -10.28 -15.60 -5.12
C THR A 158 -8.98 -15.68 -5.93
N CYS A 159 -7.96 -16.37 -5.42
CA CYS A 159 -6.67 -16.58 -6.08
C CYS A 159 -6.58 -17.92 -6.81
N ARG A 160 -7.67 -18.69 -6.87
CA ARG A 160 -7.65 -20.06 -7.39
C ARG A 160 -7.23 -20.08 -8.86
N GLY A 161 -6.24 -20.92 -9.20
CA GLY A 161 -5.72 -21.07 -10.56
C GLY A 161 -4.80 -19.94 -11.01
N LEU A 162 -4.30 -19.11 -10.09
CA LEU A 162 -3.30 -18.08 -10.39
C LEU A 162 -1.86 -18.58 -10.26
N ALA A 163 -1.65 -19.77 -9.69
CA ALA A 163 -0.33 -20.37 -9.61
C ALA A 163 0.28 -20.59 -11.00
N ASP A 164 1.61 -20.64 -11.05
CA ASP A 164 2.34 -21.10 -12.20
C ASP A 164 2.32 -22.64 -12.22
N GLU A 165 1.31 -23.21 -12.88
CA GLU A 165 1.15 -24.66 -13.01
C GLU A 165 2.33 -25.32 -13.74
N GLU A 166 2.95 -24.62 -14.71
CA GLU A 166 4.08 -25.16 -15.49
C GLU A 166 5.35 -25.25 -14.63
N SER A 167 5.58 -24.28 -13.76
CA SER A 167 6.71 -24.29 -12.83
C SER A 167 6.45 -25.13 -11.57
N SER A 168 5.18 -25.40 -11.24
CA SER A 168 4.80 -26.19 -10.07
C SER A 168 5.15 -27.68 -10.23
N TYR A 169 5.58 -28.34 -9.16
CA TYR A 169 6.01 -29.74 -9.24
C TYR A 169 5.70 -30.54 -7.97
N ILE A 170 5.68 -31.87 -8.09
CA ILE A 170 5.49 -32.79 -6.96
C ILE A 170 6.85 -33.28 -6.47
N VAL A 171 7.09 -33.17 -5.17
CA VAL A 171 8.27 -33.72 -4.49
C VAL A 171 7.85 -34.42 -3.21
N ASN A 172 8.32 -35.65 -3.01
CA ASN A 172 7.95 -36.50 -1.85
C ASN A 172 6.42 -36.66 -1.66
N GLY A 173 5.67 -36.77 -2.75
CA GLY A 173 4.20 -36.88 -2.70
C GLY A 173 3.47 -35.61 -2.29
N MET A 174 4.17 -34.49 -2.15
CA MET A 174 3.60 -33.18 -1.85
C MET A 174 3.72 -32.26 -3.06
N THR A 175 2.62 -31.59 -3.42
CA THR A 175 2.64 -30.56 -4.45
C THR A 175 3.33 -29.31 -3.92
N ARG A 176 4.37 -28.85 -4.60
CA ARG A 176 4.98 -27.54 -4.41
C ARG A 176 4.47 -26.60 -5.50
N GLY A 177 3.43 -25.84 -5.15
CA GLY A 177 2.91 -24.75 -5.97
C GLY A 177 3.91 -23.58 -6.02
N LEU A 178 4.21 -23.10 -7.21
CA LEU A 178 4.96 -21.87 -7.43
C LEU A 178 3.99 -20.78 -7.89
N GLU A 179 4.14 -19.58 -7.33
CA GLU A 179 3.31 -18.44 -7.69
C GLU A 179 4.00 -17.62 -8.79
N ARG A 180 3.18 -17.04 -9.67
CA ARG A 180 3.63 -16.09 -10.69
C ARG A 180 4.23 -14.83 -10.07
N GLU A 181 5.42 -14.43 -10.50
CA GLU A 181 6.09 -13.25 -9.93
C GLU A 181 5.33 -11.95 -10.23
N LYS A 182 5.26 -11.07 -9.23
CA LYS A 182 4.63 -9.75 -9.32
C LYS A 182 5.56 -8.66 -8.84
N TYR A 183 5.60 -7.57 -9.58
CA TYR A 183 6.44 -6.41 -9.34
C TYR A 183 5.60 -5.14 -9.39
N LEU A 184 6.07 -4.15 -8.62
CA LEU A 184 5.51 -2.81 -8.55
C LEU A 184 6.64 -1.84 -8.86
N ALA A 185 6.38 -0.89 -9.74
CA ALA A 185 7.23 0.30 -9.83
C ALA A 185 6.36 1.55 -9.72
N GLY A 186 6.94 2.64 -9.27
CA GLY A 186 6.24 3.92 -9.19
C GLY A 186 7.20 5.09 -9.18
N HIS A 187 6.69 6.25 -9.52
CA HIS A 187 7.33 7.51 -9.12
C HIS A 187 6.29 8.52 -8.69
N ARG A 188 6.68 9.37 -7.75
CA ARG A 188 5.90 10.50 -7.29
C ARG A 188 6.73 11.77 -7.40
N LEU A 189 6.15 12.76 -8.08
CA LEU A 189 6.63 14.14 -8.08
C LEU A 189 5.67 14.97 -7.24
N GLU A 190 6.21 15.72 -6.29
CA GLU A 190 5.41 16.62 -5.47
C GLU A 190 6.08 18.00 -5.42
N ALA A 191 5.27 19.05 -5.49
CA ALA A 191 5.74 20.43 -5.44
C ALA A 191 4.94 21.24 -4.42
N SER A 192 5.66 22.03 -3.61
CA SER A 192 5.10 22.96 -2.63
C SER A 192 5.25 24.42 -3.11
N PRO A 193 4.44 24.89 -4.08
CA PRO A 193 4.60 26.24 -4.64
C PRO A 193 4.41 27.35 -3.61
N THR A 194 3.66 27.08 -2.53
CA THR A 194 3.49 27.98 -1.39
C THR A 194 3.67 27.19 -0.08
N ARG A 195 3.61 27.88 1.07
CA ARG A 195 3.65 27.21 2.39
C ARG A 195 2.35 26.49 2.77
N TRP A 196 1.30 26.67 1.97
CA TRP A 196 -0.06 26.21 2.28
C TRP A 196 -0.69 25.40 1.13
N ILE A 197 0.06 25.15 0.05
CA ILE A 197 -0.35 24.27 -1.06
C ILE A 197 0.77 23.28 -1.34
N ASP A 198 0.42 22.01 -1.40
CA ASP A 198 1.23 20.94 -1.98
C ASP A 198 0.44 20.29 -3.12
N ILE A 199 1.11 19.98 -4.23
CA ILE A 199 0.52 19.32 -5.40
C ILE A 199 1.35 18.08 -5.71
N GLY A 200 0.70 16.93 -5.80
CA GLY A 200 1.32 15.65 -6.10
C GLY A 200 0.86 15.09 -7.44
N PHE A 201 1.79 14.49 -8.18
CA PHE A 201 1.52 13.64 -9.33
C PHE A 201 2.30 12.34 -9.17
N GLN A 202 1.68 11.21 -9.49
CA GLN A 202 2.35 9.92 -9.48
C GLN A 202 1.84 9.00 -10.59
N GLU A 203 2.74 8.11 -11.02
CA GLU A 203 2.40 6.92 -11.80
C GLU A 203 2.82 5.69 -11.02
N VAL A 204 1.99 4.66 -11.05
CA VAL A 204 2.26 3.37 -10.43
C VAL A 204 1.96 2.29 -11.47
N VAL A 205 2.88 1.33 -11.63
CA VAL A 205 2.71 0.19 -12.52
C VAL A 205 2.84 -1.12 -11.77
N VAL A 206 1.87 -2.01 -11.96
CA VAL A 206 1.97 -3.41 -11.54
C VAL A 206 2.20 -4.26 -12.78
N TYR A 207 3.25 -5.07 -12.74
CA TYR A 207 3.64 -5.98 -13.82
C TYR A 207 4.07 -7.33 -13.24
N GLY A 208 4.17 -8.35 -14.09
CA GLY A 208 4.51 -9.69 -13.62
C GLY A 208 4.77 -10.67 -14.75
N ASP A 209 4.87 -11.94 -14.35
CA ASP A 209 5.17 -13.09 -15.22
C ASP A 209 6.51 -12.98 -15.96
N ARG A 210 7.39 -12.11 -15.45
CA ARG A 210 8.76 -11.86 -15.92
C ARG A 210 9.55 -11.17 -14.82
N GLY A 211 10.88 -11.13 -14.96
CA GLY A 211 11.75 -10.42 -14.02
C GLY A 211 11.60 -8.89 -14.07
N PRO A 212 12.38 -8.16 -13.25
CA PRO A 212 12.36 -6.69 -13.21
C PRO A 212 12.60 -6.06 -14.58
N GLU A 213 11.83 -5.03 -14.90
CA GLU A 213 11.85 -4.38 -16.21
C GLU A 213 12.64 -3.07 -16.18
N LEU A 214 13.66 -2.96 -17.03
CA LEU A 214 14.55 -1.79 -17.06
C LEU A 214 13.79 -0.50 -17.40
N ALA A 215 12.76 -0.58 -18.25
CA ALA A 215 11.93 0.58 -18.57
C ALA A 215 11.23 1.16 -17.32
N TYR A 216 10.87 0.31 -16.35
CA TYR A 216 10.22 0.71 -15.11
C TYR A 216 11.21 1.03 -13.97
N LEU A 217 12.47 0.62 -14.08
CA LEU A 217 13.55 1.03 -13.17
C LEU A 217 14.14 2.41 -13.51
N ASN A 218 13.77 3.00 -14.66
CA ASN A 218 14.18 4.34 -15.02
C ASN A 218 13.29 5.37 -14.31
N PRO A 219 13.83 6.16 -13.35
CA PRO A 219 13.04 7.09 -12.55
C PRO A 219 12.46 8.27 -13.34
N PHE A 220 12.94 8.51 -14.56
CA PHE A 220 12.46 9.61 -15.41
C PHE A 220 11.52 9.14 -16.53
N MET A 221 11.23 7.84 -16.58
CA MET A 221 10.38 7.27 -17.63
C MET A 221 8.90 7.55 -17.34
N PHE A 222 8.17 8.01 -18.35
CA PHE A 222 6.70 8.08 -18.27
C PHE A 222 6.11 6.67 -18.45
N PHE A 223 5.49 6.13 -17.41
CA PHE A 223 5.14 4.70 -17.36
C PHE A 223 4.05 4.31 -18.34
N TRP A 224 3.13 5.23 -18.64
CA TRP A 224 2.16 4.99 -19.71
C TRP A 224 2.82 4.81 -21.09
N ALA A 225 3.91 5.54 -21.38
CA ALA A 225 4.66 5.33 -22.61
C ALA A 225 5.47 4.02 -22.55
N ALA A 226 6.04 3.69 -21.38
CA ALA A 226 6.77 2.44 -21.19
C ALA A 226 5.90 1.19 -21.36
N GLN A 227 4.69 1.15 -20.78
CA GLN A 227 3.80 0.00 -20.98
C GLN A 227 3.40 -0.17 -22.46
N SER A 228 3.23 0.94 -23.19
CA SER A 228 2.90 0.93 -24.62
C SER A 228 4.07 0.33 -25.42
N TYR A 229 5.30 0.75 -25.10
CA TYR A 229 6.52 0.18 -25.68
C TYR A 229 6.65 -1.33 -25.41
N LEU A 230 6.20 -1.80 -24.23
CA LEU A 230 6.25 -3.21 -23.82
C LEU A 230 5.03 -4.05 -24.29
N GLY A 231 4.09 -3.42 -25.01
CA GLY A 231 2.96 -4.09 -25.65
C GLY A 231 1.70 -4.21 -24.80
N ASP A 232 1.43 -3.27 -23.89
CA ASP A 232 0.18 -3.13 -23.13
C ASP A 232 -0.22 -4.40 -22.34
N LYS A 233 0.77 -4.95 -21.63
CA LYS A 233 0.64 -6.15 -20.78
C LYS A 233 0.55 -5.83 -19.28
N ASP A 234 0.77 -4.57 -18.92
CA ASP A 234 0.96 -4.13 -17.54
C ASP A 234 -0.13 -3.16 -17.12
N ASN A 235 -0.28 -2.94 -15.82
CA ASN A 235 -1.34 -2.10 -15.27
C ASN A 235 -0.78 -0.79 -14.73
N VAL A 236 -0.89 0.29 -15.51
CA VAL A 236 -0.44 1.64 -15.11
C VAL A 236 -1.63 2.46 -14.61
N MET A 237 -1.50 2.98 -13.39
CA MET A 237 -2.41 3.96 -12.80
C MET A 237 -1.71 5.30 -12.61
N MET A 238 -2.48 6.38 -12.67
CA MET A 238 -2.00 7.74 -12.39
C MET A 238 -2.84 8.40 -11.32
N THR A 239 -2.21 9.19 -10.46
CA THR A 239 -2.91 9.98 -9.45
C THR A 239 -2.41 11.41 -9.47
N LEU A 240 -3.36 12.35 -9.41
CA LEU A 240 -3.12 13.75 -9.14
C LEU A 240 -3.76 14.09 -7.80
N ASP A 241 -3.03 14.78 -6.93
CA ASP A 241 -3.53 15.18 -5.62
C ASP A 241 -3.10 16.61 -5.25
N VAL A 242 -3.88 17.20 -4.35
CA VAL A 242 -3.64 18.53 -3.78
C VAL A 242 -3.91 18.49 -2.28
N ASP A 243 -3.03 19.13 -1.52
CA ASP A 243 -3.19 19.41 -0.10
C ASP A 243 -3.15 20.93 0.12
N VAL A 244 -4.17 21.45 0.80
CA VAL A 244 -4.33 22.87 1.08
C VAL A 244 -4.47 23.09 2.58
N ARG A 245 -3.64 23.97 3.14
CA ARG A 245 -3.62 24.34 4.56
C ARG A 245 -3.98 25.82 4.74
N PRO A 246 -5.27 26.20 4.55
CA PRO A 246 -5.67 27.59 4.41
C PRO A 246 -5.47 28.42 5.68
N HIS A 247 -5.59 27.78 6.86
CA HIS A 247 -5.40 28.40 8.16
C HIS A 247 -4.71 27.43 9.12
N HIS A 248 -4.20 27.94 10.24
CA HIS A 248 -3.59 27.09 11.26
C HIS A 248 -4.58 26.03 11.75
N GLY A 249 -4.13 24.78 11.75
CA GLY A 249 -4.92 23.63 12.16
C GLY A 249 -5.93 23.09 11.15
N TRP A 250 -6.03 23.68 9.95
CA TRP A 250 -6.86 23.16 8.87
C TRP A 250 -6.02 22.50 7.78
N GLN A 251 -6.46 21.34 7.32
CA GLN A 251 -5.96 20.65 6.14
C GLN A 251 -7.17 20.23 5.29
N VAL A 252 -7.17 20.53 4.01
CA VAL A 252 -8.18 20.09 3.04
C VAL A 252 -7.45 19.48 1.87
N TYR A 253 -7.79 18.25 1.53
CA TYR A 253 -7.08 17.50 0.51
C TYR A 253 -8.04 16.82 -0.45
N ALA A 254 -7.58 16.68 -1.68
CA ALA A 254 -8.27 15.90 -2.70
C ALA A 254 -7.26 15.09 -3.52
N ALA A 255 -7.66 13.90 -3.93
CA ALA A 255 -6.92 13.06 -4.85
C ALA A 255 -7.85 12.49 -5.92
N TYR A 256 -7.36 12.40 -7.16
CA TYR A 256 -8.04 11.81 -8.30
C TYR A 256 -7.11 10.78 -8.93
N THR A 257 -7.53 9.52 -8.93
CA THR A 257 -6.78 8.39 -9.50
C THR A 257 -7.50 7.84 -10.71
N ILE A 258 -6.75 7.51 -11.75
CA ILE A 258 -7.27 6.97 -13.00
C ILE A 258 -6.47 5.73 -13.39
N ASP A 259 -7.17 4.72 -13.86
CA ASP A 259 -6.59 3.55 -14.54
C ASP A 259 -7.00 3.56 -16.03
N ASP A 260 -6.14 3.03 -16.90
CA ASP A 260 -6.35 2.91 -18.35
C ASP A 260 -6.80 4.22 -19.06
N LEU A 261 -5.84 5.11 -19.35
CA LEU A 261 -6.09 6.38 -20.06
C LEU A 261 -6.78 6.22 -21.42
N LYS A 262 -6.79 5.03 -22.04
CA LYS A 262 -7.36 4.82 -23.39
C LYS A 262 -8.89 4.93 -23.41
N LYS A 263 -9.55 4.87 -22.24
CA LYS A 263 -11.02 4.90 -22.11
C LYS A 263 -11.55 6.15 -21.42
N LEU A 264 -10.72 7.16 -21.23
CA LEU A 264 -11.06 8.35 -20.47
C LEU A 264 -12.15 9.18 -21.17
N LYS A 265 -13.40 8.97 -20.76
CA LYS A 265 -14.52 9.88 -21.02
C LYS A 265 -14.87 10.58 -19.71
N ILE A 266 -14.15 11.65 -19.40
CA ILE A 266 -14.42 12.48 -18.22
C ILE A 266 -15.87 12.97 -18.32
N PHE A 267 -16.68 12.72 -17.28
CA PHE A 267 -18.10 13.07 -17.18
C PHE A 267 -19.12 12.23 -18.00
N SER A 268 -18.76 11.03 -18.47
CA SER A 268 -19.77 10.07 -18.95
C SER A 268 -20.17 9.06 -17.87
N ASP A 269 -21.43 8.64 -17.82
CA ASP A 269 -21.92 7.51 -17.00
C ASP A 269 -21.50 6.14 -17.60
N ASP A 270 -20.38 6.09 -18.31
CA ASP A 270 -19.87 4.86 -18.91
C ASP A 270 -19.25 3.98 -17.82
N PHE A 271 -19.76 2.76 -17.65
CA PHE A 271 -19.24 1.78 -16.71
C PHE A 271 -17.77 1.41 -16.98
N ALA A 272 -17.25 1.79 -18.15
CA ALA A 272 -15.84 1.62 -18.53
C ALA A 272 -14.91 2.68 -17.93
N ASN A 273 -15.45 3.72 -17.28
CA ASN A 273 -14.66 4.74 -16.61
C ASN A 273 -14.00 4.18 -15.34
N LYS A 274 -12.68 4.09 -15.37
CA LYS A 274 -11.87 3.57 -14.28
C LYS A 274 -11.20 4.71 -13.51
N PHE A 275 -11.94 5.34 -12.60
CA PHE A 275 -11.39 6.39 -11.76
C PHE A 275 -11.84 6.26 -10.31
N SER A 276 -11.15 6.95 -9.42
CA SER A 276 -11.54 7.10 -8.03
C SER A 276 -11.18 8.49 -7.56
N PHE A 277 -11.90 8.98 -6.57
CA PHE A 277 -11.54 10.23 -5.92
C PHE A 277 -11.70 10.15 -4.42
N GLN A 278 -10.85 10.91 -3.73
CA GLN A 278 -10.80 11.04 -2.29
C GLN A 278 -10.84 12.53 -1.98
N LEU A 279 -11.71 12.92 -1.07
CA LEU A 279 -11.84 14.29 -0.58
C LEU A 279 -11.89 14.21 0.94
N GLY A 280 -11.07 15.01 1.61
CA GLY A 280 -11.11 15.06 3.07
C GLY A 280 -10.71 16.40 3.65
N ALA A 281 -11.09 16.57 4.90
CA ALA A 281 -10.72 17.71 5.72
C ALA A 281 -10.33 17.22 7.11
N LEU A 282 -9.27 17.80 7.65
CA LEU A 282 -8.78 17.59 9.01
C LEU A 282 -8.72 18.96 9.72
N TRP A 283 -9.32 19.02 10.91
CA TRP A 283 -9.26 20.17 11.80
C TRP A 283 -8.64 19.76 13.13
N THR A 284 -7.42 20.21 13.37
CA THR A 284 -6.66 19.94 14.59
C THR A 284 -6.93 21.01 15.65
N ASN A 285 -7.10 20.57 16.90
CA ASN A 285 -7.48 21.38 18.05
C ASN A 285 -8.72 22.28 17.80
N PRO A 286 -9.86 21.69 17.38
CA PRO A 286 -11.06 22.46 17.07
C PRO A 286 -11.52 23.24 18.29
N LEU A 287 -11.91 24.50 18.08
CA LEU A 287 -12.37 25.40 19.15
C LEU A 287 -11.36 25.59 20.30
N GLY A 288 -10.08 25.26 20.08
CA GLY A 288 -9.03 25.32 21.11
C GLY A 288 -8.93 24.09 22.02
N TRP A 289 -9.66 23.01 21.74
CA TRP A 289 -9.57 21.77 22.50
C TRP A 289 -8.24 21.07 22.20
N ALA A 290 -7.34 21.08 23.19
CA ALA A 290 -6.02 20.50 23.05
C ALA A 290 -6.12 18.98 22.77
N GLN A 291 -5.22 18.48 21.92
CA GLN A 291 -5.07 17.05 21.60
C GLN A 291 -6.34 16.42 21.03
N THR A 292 -7.12 17.20 20.28
CA THR A 292 -8.34 16.74 19.61
C THR A 292 -8.25 17.02 18.13
N ASP A 293 -8.54 16.02 17.30
CA ASP A 293 -8.58 16.15 15.85
C ASP A 293 -9.95 15.70 15.33
N VAL A 294 -10.54 16.48 14.43
CA VAL A 294 -11.79 16.13 13.73
C VAL A 294 -11.47 15.94 12.26
N ARG A 295 -11.79 14.75 11.73
CA ARG A 295 -11.61 14.41 10.31
C ARG A 295 -12.94 14.01 9.68
N ALA A 296 -13.19 14.51 8.47
CA ALA A 296 -14.22 14.01 7.58
C ALA A 296 -13.56 13.63 6.26
N GLU A 297 -13.87 12.45 5.75
CA GLU A 297 -13.34 11.96 4.47
C GLU A 297 -14.46 11.28 3.68
N TYR A 298 -14.45 11.51 2.37
CA TYR A 298 -15.32 10.85 1.41
C TYR A 298 -14.45 10.24 0.31
N VAL A 299 -14.63 8.93 0.08
CA VAL A 299 -13.93 8.18 -0.97
C VAL A 299 -14.97 7.56 -1.89
N ARG A 300 -14.81 7.77 -3.19
CA ARG A 300 -15.59 7.11 -4.24
C ARG A 300 -14.66 6.32 -5.13
N VAL A 301 -14.91 5.02 -5.22
CA VAL A 301 -14.17 4.08 -6.07
C VAL A 301 -15.11 3.58 -7.15
N GLU A 302 -14.82 3.88 -8.41
CA GLU A 302 -15.59 3.32 -9.53
C GLU A 302 -15.23 1.84 -9.76
N PRO A 303 -16.15 1.07 -10.35
CA PRO A 303 -15.86 -0.30 -10.77
C PRO A 303 -14.59 -0.38 -11.64
N TRP A 304 -13.87 -1.49 -11.50
CA TRP A 304 -12.73 -1.88 -12.34
C TRP A 304 -11.43 -1.07 -12.24
N ILE A 305 -11.34 0.01 -11.45
CA ILE A 305 -10.11 0.83 -11.37
C ILE A 305 -8.85 0.06 -10.95
N TYR A 306 -8.97 -0.95 -10.08
CA TYR A 306 -7.84 -1.76 -9.62
C TYR A 306 -7.74 -3.12 -10.32
N THR A 307 -8.38 -3.26 -11.50
CA THR A 307 -8.50 -4.55 -12.18
C THR A 307 -7.76 -4.55 -13.51
N HIS A 308 -7.12 -5.69 -13.81
CA HIS A 308 -6.40 -5.89 -15.06
C HIS A 308 -6.67 -7.28 -15.63
N LYS A 309 -6.61 -7.41 -16.96
CA LYS A 309 -6.82 -8.69 -17.68
C LYS A 309 -5.77 -9.76 -17.35
N PHE A 310 -4.58 -9.31 -16.94
CA PHE A 310 -3.48 -10.15 -16.46
C PHE A 310 -3.32 -9.85 -14.96
N PRO A 311 -4.04 -10.58 -14.09
CA PRO A 311 -4.05 -10.36 -12.65
C PRO A 311 -2.72 -10.71 -12.01
#